data_AF-A0A945QJP8-F1
#
_entry.id   AF-A0A945QJP8-F1
#
_cell.length_a   1.000
_cell.length_b   1.000
_cell.length_c   1.000
_cell.angle_alpha   90.00
_cell.angle_beta   90.00
_cell.angle_gamma   90.00
#
_symmetry.space_group_name_H-M   'P 1'
#
loop_
_entity.id
_entity.type
_entity.pdbx_description
1 polymer ?
#
loop_
_entity_poly.entity_id
_entity_poly.type
_entity_poly.pdbx_seq_one_letter_code
_entity_poly.pdbx_strand_id
1 'polypeptide(L)'
;MTLRIETYSNRHGGNCFFKAIGHPIAHDRWPALRDRLAACRSIALYDIDGFAEGFAEIHNIADLPIGGVYVQDIARIGTRVLGHKAQPVTDLASSDADIVLVATFDSDRAASHIAHLLPEGAEMANLDEIRLPDEMLTNRRRYLDPINFATNFAFFRDADGHHTRLVTANYWAGYGAEGVALWCRLFGSDGAAVAEWRETLPDSVGGVTIDSKAIRSRFGLGSFTGQLFLHVVGARGHDVVKYALDTYGDDSGILSCTHDANAWPADFYAGLPAPDEGERVVLWIQNSHPRPIPPRAIGLGRMGGEEIVRLESEIGPFATYALDVAKLLPDLAWPDQIEVDAGRHFVRPRYEVEGSGGQRRIAHVNVERTDLAPDPRIPELGNLMGKGYILPAPVLPTDRFDSILLPTPMARTQIDLPVSVLVYDADGGEVARRSLGRLPRGEIGSLDIATLLDGKALPSGYGHLELVYDFAEGGGADGWLHGLFRYRDRHGGHAAETSFGAHIFNTVLTYRGEPQSYSGPAPGLSTRLFLRLGPAPLDTMCHLIYPASTPWHQASQTSLSLHDGDGREIATREMTIPCGGSRLWRYSETFDEAQRQTAGEDAYIIVRDTSCRLFGYHGLLSESGAFSFDHMFGF
;
A
#
# COMPACT_ATOMS: atom_id res chain seq x y z
N MET A 1 -5.60 13.87 16.42
CA MET A 1 -4.68 14.95 16.02
C MET A 1 -3.81 14.42 14.90
N THR A 2 -3.74 15.15 13.79
CA THR A 2 -2.92 14.80 12.62
C THR A 2 -1.47 15.17 12.87
N LEU A 3 -0.54 14.29 12.49
CA LEU A 3 0.89 14.59 12.54
C LEU A 3 1.27 15.64 11.49
N ARG A 4 2.03 16.66 11.89
CA ARG A 4 2.55 17.69 10.99
C ARG A 4 3.87 17.26 10.34
N ILE A 5 3.83 16.12 9.66
CA ILE A 5 4.97 15.57 8.90
C ILE A 5 4.54 15.25 7.47
N GLU A 6 5.30 15.73 6.49
CA GLU A 6 5.09 15.34 5.10
C GLU A 6 5.60 13.92 4.89
N THR A 7 4.70 13.02 4.48
CA THR A 7 5.02 11.61 4.20
C THR A 7 5.12 11.36 2.69
N TYR A 8 4.21 11.94 1.90
CA TYR A 8 4.15 11.80 0.44
C TYR A 8 3.51 13.03 -0.21
N SER A 9 3.96 13.39 -1.40
CA SER A 9 3.24 14.30 -2.30
C SER A 9 3.32 13.83 -3.75
N ASN A 10 2.28 14.11 -4.54
CA ASN A 10 2.28 13.83 -5.99
C ASN A 10 3.42 14.52 -6.75
N ARG A 11 3.93 15.65 -6.22
CA ARG A 11 4.96 16.45 -6.86
C ARG A 11 6.37 15.91 -6.64
N HIS A 12 6.65 15.42 -5.43
CA HIS A 12 8.00 15.05 -5.01
C HIS A 12 8.15 13.55 -4.69
N GLY A 13 7.04 12.80 -4.68
CA GLY A 13 7.01 11.41 -4.25
C GLY A 13 7.02 11.28 -2.73
N GLY A 14 7.52 10.15 -2.24
CA GLY A 14 7.65 9.90 -0.81
C GLY A 14 8.78 10.69 -0.16
N ASN A 15 8.57 11.13 1.07
CA ASN A 15 9.55 11.88 1.84
C ASN A 15 10.47 10.92 2.62
N CYS A 16 11.70 10.74 2.16
CA CYS A 16 12.68 9.85 2.80
C CYS A 16 13.07 10.29 4.21
N PHE A 17 12.95 11.58 4.54
CA PHE A 17 13.21 12.05 5.90
C PHE A 17 12.29 11.35 6.91
N PHE A 18 11.01 11.20 6.58
CA PHE A 18 10.04 10.46 7.41
C PHE A 18 10.51 9.02 7.65
N LYS A 19 10.86 8.28 6.59
CA LYS A 19 11.32 6.88 6.72
C LYS A 19 12.61 6.78 7.53
N ALA A 20 13.52 7.75 7.38
CA ALA A 20 14.78 7.77 8.11
C ALA A 20 14.57 7.91 9.62
N ILE A 21 13.80 8.91 10.06
CA ILE A 21 13.58 9.18 11.48
C ILE A 21 12.61 8.18 12.12
N GLY A 22 11.71 7.58 11.32
CA GLY A 22 10.77 6.55 11.75
C GLY A 22 11.35 5.13 11.74
N HIS A 23 12.56 4.92 11.19
CA HIS A 23 13.17 3.60 11.11
C HIS A 23 13.44 3.04 12.53
N PRO A 24 13.15 1.75 12.81
CA PRO A 24 13.35 1.19 14.15
C PRO A 24 14.76 1.37 14.73
N ILE A 25 15.81 1.19 13.90
CA ILE A 25 17.20 1.47 14.33
C ILE A 25 17.44 2.95 14.71
N ALA A 26 16.86 3.91 13.98
CA ALA A 26 17.00 5.32 14.34
C ALA A 26 16.31 5.61 15.68
N HIS A 27 15.17 4.97 15.92
CA HIS A 27 14.49 5.01 17.22
C HIS A 27 15.33 4.41 18.34
N ASP A 28 15.97 3.25 18.13
CA ASP A 28 16.82 2.63 19.15
C ASP A 28 18.02 3.51 19.53
N ARG A 29 18.52 4.33 18.60
CA ARG A 29 19.65 5.25 18.81
C ARG A 29 19.25 6.59 19.43
N TRP A 30 18.00 7.01 19.23
CA TRP A 30 17.51 8.31 19.70
C TRP A 30 17.66 8.55 21.21
N PRO A 31 17.36 7.59 22.13
CA PRO A 31 17.48 7.82 23.57
C PRO A 31 18.84 8.34 24.02
N ALA A 32 19.95 7.82 23.48
CA ALA A 32 21.29 8.26 23.84
C ALA A 32 21.54 9.73 23.42
N LEU A 33 21.14 10.10 22.21
CA LEU A 33 21.23 11.48 21.74
C LEU A 33 20.33 12.40 22.57
N ARG A 34 19.08 11.98 22.84
CA ARG A 34 18.13 12.73 23.66
C ARG A 34 18.65 12.98 25.06
N ASP A 35 19.18 11.97 25.74
CA ASP A 35 19.69 12.10 27.12
C ASP A 35 20.85 13.09 27.18
N ARG A 36 21.74 13.07 26.18
CA ARG A 36 22.80 14.08 26.06
C ARG A 36 22.24 15.49 25.87
N LEU A 37 21.26 15.66 24.97
CA LEU A 37 20.61 16.95 24.73
C LEU A 37 19.86 17.47 25.97
N ALA A 38 19.18 16.59 26.69
CA ALA A 38 18.40 16.92 27.88
C ALA A 38 19.27 17.32 29.09
N ALA A 39 20.54 16.89 29.13
CA ALA A 39 21.48 17.22 30.19
C ALA A 39 22.04 18.66 30.08
N CYS A 40 21.87 19.33 28.93
CA CYS A 40 22.34 20.68 28.69
C CYS A 40 21.40 21.74 29.29
N ARG A 41 21.88 22.97 29.47
CA ARG A 41 21.05 24.09 29.95
C ARG A 41 20.31 24.75 28.80
N SER A 42 20.90 24.77 27.61
CA SER A 42 20.28 25.37 26.43
C SER A 42 20.79 24.74 25.13
N ILE A 43 19.87 24.54 24.18
CA ILE A 43 20.14 24.03 22.83
C ILE A 43 19.81 25.11 21.80
N ALA A 44 20.72 25.38 20.89
CA ALA A 44 20.45 26.10 19.66
C ALA A 44 20.13 25.09 18.54
N LEU A 45 18.90 25.12 18.02
CA LEU A 45 18.48 24.24 16.94
C LEU A 45 18.75 24.91 15.59
N TYR A 46 19.67 24.36 14.80
CA TYR A 46 19.90 24.82 13.44
C TYR A 46 19.07 23.99 12.46
N ASP A 47 17.97 24.57 11.97
CA ASP A 47 16.98 23.92 11.11
C ASP A 47 17.15 24.34 9.64
N ILE A 48 18.25 23.91 9.04
CA ILE A 48 18.65 24.26 7.68
C ILE A 48 17.62 23.83 6.62
N ASP A 49 17.10 22.60 6.73
CA ASP A 49 16.22 21.99 5.73
C ASP A 49 14.72 22.07 6.07
N GLY A 50 14.37 22.54 7.27
CA GLY A 50 12.96 22.61 7.71
C GLY A 50 12.44 21.31 8.31
N PHE A 51 13.33 20.48 8.83
CA PHE A 51 13.04 19.15 9.36
C PHE A 51 12.67 19.15 10.85
N ALA A 52 12.95 20.24 11.58
CA ALA A 52 12.72 20.32 13.02
C ALA A 52 11.30 19.94 13.46
N GLU A 53 10.26 20.44 12.77
CA GLU A 53 8.86 20.14 13.15
C GLU A 53 8.51 18.69 12.86
N GLY A 54 8.88 18.16 11.69
CA GLY A 54 8.66 16.76 11.34
C GLY A 54 9.40 15.82 12.30
N PHE A 55 10.62 16.17 12.70
CA PHE A 55 11.37 15.43 13.71
C PHE A 55 10.62 15.39 15.04
N ALA A 56 10.11 16.53 15.51
CA ALA A 56 9.36 16.64 16.76
C ALA A 56 8.03 15.87 16.77
N GLU A 57 7.42 15.67 15.60
CA GLU A 57 6.20 14.89 15.46
C GLU A 57 6.46 13.37 15.63
N ILE A 58 7.69 12.89 15.41
CA ILE A 58 8.06 11.48 15.59
C ILE A 58 8.77 11.25 16.92
N HIS A 59 9.73 12.13 17.25
CA HIS A 59 10.53 12.06 18.46
C HIS A 59 10.13 13.21 19.38
N ASN A 60 9.62 12.89 20.58
CA ASN A 60 9.25 13.93 21.53
C ASN A 60 10.49 14.71 21.97
N ILE A 61 10.53 15.99 21.61
CA ILE A 61 11.57 16.95 21.99
C ILE A 61 11.01 18.17 22.74
N ALA A 62 9.73 18.13 23.12
CA ALA A 62 9.07 19.29 23.73
C ALA A 62 9.63 19.64 25.12
N ASP A 63 10.28 18.67 25.79
CA ASP A 63 10.94 18.82 27.08
C ASP A 63 12.42 19.25 26.95
N LEU A 64 12.98 19.27 25.75
CA LEU A 64 14.36 19.71 25.54
C LEU A 64 14.47 21.23 25.73
N PRO A 65 15.58 21.73 26.32
CA PRO A 65 15.76 23.15 26.62
C PRO A 65 16.17 23.95 25.37
N ILE A 66 15.31 24.01 24.36
CA ILE A 66 15.56 24.77 23.12
C ILE A 66 15.57 26.27 23.46
N GLY A 67 16.75 26.90 23.37
CA GLY A 67 16.93 28.34 23.62
C GLY A 67 16.65 29.19 22.39
N GLY A 68 16.81 28.63 21.19
CA GLY A 68 16.54 29.32 19.93
C GLY A 68 16.56 28.39 18.73
N VAL A 69 15.85 28.80 17.67
CA VAL A 69 15.86 28.13 16.37
C VAL A 69 16.51 29.06 15.35
N TYR A 70 17.47 28.53 14.61
CA TYR A 70 18.28 29.25 13.63
C TYR A 70 18.07 28.65 12.25
N VAL A 71 17.95 29.50 11.23
CA VAL A 71 17.68 29.09 9.84
C VAL A 71 18.63 29.80 8.87
N GLN A 72 18.90 29.14 7.74
CA GLN A 72 19.69 29.73 6.66
C GLN A 72 18.82 30.49 5.64
N ASP A 73 17.61 30.00 5.38
CA ASP A 73 16.67 30.62 4.45
C ASP A 73 16.10 31.93 5.01
N ILE A 74 16.37 33.04 4.31
CA ILE A 74 15.88 34.38 4.67
C ILE A 74 14.35 34.40 4.75
N ALA A 75 13.65 33.66 3.89
CA ALA A 75 12.20 33.61 3.89
C ALA A 75 11.62 32.95 5.15
N ARG A 76 12.42 32.15 5.85
CA ARG A 76 12.04 31.48 7.10
C ARG A 76 12.39 32.29 8.35
N ILE A 77 13.19 33.36 8.22
CA ILE A 77 13.48 34.22 9.38
C ILE A 77 12.16 34.84 9.87
N GLY A 78 11.92 34.73 11.18
CA GLY A 78 10.73 35.24 11.82
C GLY A 78 9.52 34.30 11.79
N THR A 79 9.56 33.19 11.06
CA THR A 79 8.52 32.16 11.13
C THR A 79 8.56 31.46 12.49
N ARG A 80 7.45 30.85 12.91
CA ARG A 80 7.43 30.03 14.13
C ARG A 80 7.87 28.61 13.79
N VAL A 81 8.83 28.10 14.54
CA VAL A 81 9.29 26.71 14.49
C VAL A 81 9.39 26.21 15.92
N LEU A 82 8.64 25.16 16.27
CA LEU A 82 8.57 24.62 17.64
C LEU A 82 8.26 25.68 18.72
N GLY A 83 7.45 26.68 18.37
CA GLY A 83 7.08 27.78 19.27
C GLY A 83 8.08 28.96 19.31
N HIS A 84 9.30 28.78 18.81
CA HIS A 84 10.32 29.84 18.74
C HIS A 84 10.20 30.64 17.44
N LYS A 85 10.54 31.93 17.50
CA LYS A 85 10.71 32.74 16.30
C LYS A 85 12.07 32.39 15.69
N ALA A 86 12.09 31.89 14.47
CA ALA A 86 13.32 31.52 13.78
C ALA A 86 14.21 32.75 13.56
N GLN A 87 15.49 32.61 13.86
CA GLN A 87 16.53 33.65 13.76
C GLN A 87 17.48 33.33 12.60
N PRO A 88 18.14 34.33 11.99
CA PRO A 88 19.18 34.03 11.01
C PRO A 88 20.32 33.27 11.66
N VAL A 89 20.90 32.29 10.96
CA VAL A 89 22.04 31.52 11.45
C VAL A 89 23.27 32.38 11.79
N THR A 90 23.38 33.59 11.24
CA THR A 90 24.44 34.55 11.60
C THR A 90 24.38 35.01 13.05
N ASP A 91 23.22 34.92 13.69
CA ASP A 91 23.03 35.33 15.09
C ASP A 91 23.40 34.19 16.07
N LEU A 92 23.70 32.99 15.56
CA LEU A 92 24.00 31.79 16.35
C LEU A 92 25.12 32.01 17.37
N ALA A 93 26.16 32.75 17.00
CA ALA A 93 27.32 33.03 17.86
C ALA A 93 26.97 33.85 19.11
N SER A 94 25.83 34.55 19.09
CA SER A 94 25.33 35.34 20.22
C SER A 94 24.43 34.54 21.16
N SER A 95 24.24 33.25 20.90
CA SER A 95 23.41 32.39 21.75
C SER A 95 24.18 31.83 22.95
N ASP A 96 23.49 31.61 24.06
CA ASP A 96 24.05 30.99 25.26
C ASP A 96 23.93 29.45 25.24
N ALA A 97 23.89 28.85 24.05
CA ALA A 97 23.66 27.42 23.88
C ALA A 97 24.90 26.60 24.29
N ASP A 98 24.68 25.54 25.07
CA ASP A 98 25.73 24.56 25.39
C ASP A 98 25.91 23.58 24.21
N ILE A 99 24.83 23.32 23.45
CA ILE A 99 24.83 22.47 22.25
C ILE A 99 24.16 23.18 21.09
N VAL A 100 24.77 23.11 19.90
CA VAL A 100 24.11 23.40 18.62
C VAL A 100 23.68 22.08 17.98
N LEU A 101 22.37 21.83 17.91
CA LEU A 101 21.80 20.67 17.23
C LEU A 101 21.50 21.01 15.77
N VAL A 102 22.25 20.41 14.84
CA VAL A 102 22.01 20.52 13.40
C VAL A 102 20.93 19.51 13.02
N ALA A 103 19.72 20.01 12.71
CA ALA A 103 18.53 19.20 12.43
C ALA A 103 18.52 18.67 10.98
N THR A 104 19.62 18.07 10.52
CA THR A 104 19.71 17.39 9.23
C THR A 104 20.68 16.20 9.27
N PHE A 105 20.58 15.33 8.27
CA PHE A 105 21.50 14.23 7.99
C PHE A 105 22.53 14.66 6.93
N ASP A 106 23.63 13.90 6.79
CA ASP A 106 24.80 14.30 5.99
C ASP A 106 25.28 15.70 6.40
N SER A 107 25.34 15.92 7.71
CA SER A 107 25.41 17.25 8.32
C SER A 107 26.80 17.88 8.22
N ASP A 108 27.84 17.13 7.90
CA ASP A 108 29.24 17.60 7.82
C ASP A 108 29.39 18.92 7.06
N ARG A 109 28.69 19.06 5.93
CA ARG A 109 28.72 20.30 5.14
C ARG A 109 28.06 21.47 5.88
N ALA A 110 26.87 21.23 6.42
CA ALA A 110 26.13 22.25 7.17
C ALA A 110 26.90 22.68 8.42
N ALA A 111 27.43 21.71 9.17
CA ALA A 111 28.32 21.87 10.31
C ALA A 111 29.55 22.72 9.98
N SER A 112 30.27 22.37 8.90
CA SER A 112 31.48 23.09 8.47
C SER A 112 31.18 24.55 8.12
N HIS A 113 30.05 24.83 7.45
CA HIS A 113 29.68 26.20 7.11
C HIS A 113 29.46 27.09 8.34
N ILE A 114 28.95 26.54 9.45
CA ILE A 114 28.60 27.30 10.65
C ILE A 114 29.63 27.16 11.78
N ALA A 115 30.70 26.39 11.59
CA ALA A 115 31.68 26.10 12.65
C ALA A 115 32.28 27.38 13.27
N HIS A 116 32.45 28.43 12.46
CA HIS A 116 32.95 29.74 12.91
C HIS A 116 31.89 30.61 13.63
N LEU A 117 30.63 30.17 13.64
CA LEU A 117 29.49 30.83 14.28
C LEU A 117 29.03 30.09 15.55
N LEU A 118 29.72 29.02 15.96
CA LEU A 118 29.37 28.34 17.20
C LEU A 118 29.62 29.25 18.40
N PRO A 119 28.71 29.27 19.39
CA PRO A 119 28.99 29.91 20.66
C PRO A 119 30.26 29.34 21.30
N GLU A 120 30.95 30.17 22.08
CA GLU A 120 32.18 29.75 22.76
C GLU A 120 31.91 28.58 23.70
N GLY A 121 32.62 27.46 23.49
CA GLY A 121 32.48 26.25 24.30
C GLY A 121 31.27 25.38 23.96
N ALA A 122 30.43 25.77 22.99
CA ALA A 122 29.31 24.95 22.54
C ALA A 122 29.80 23.71 21.79
N GLU A 123 29.20 22.56 22.10
CA GLU A 123 29.36 21.32 21.36
C GLU A 123 28.40 21.29 20.15
N MET A 124 28.77 20.55 19.10
CA MET A 124 27.87 20.28 17.98
C MET A 124 27.29 18.88 18.07
N ALA A 125 25.97 18.78 17.91
CA ALA A 125 25.22 17.54 17.75
C ALA A 125 24.50 17.54 16.40
N ASN A 126 24.18 16.38 15.85
CA ASN A 126 23.45 16.28 14.58
C ASN A 126 22.61 15.00 14.49
N LEU A 127 21.77 14.92 13.45
CA LEU A 127 20.97 13.72 13.21
C LEU A 127 21.82 12.56 12.65
N ASP A 128 23.09 12.78 12.27
CA ASP A 128 23.95 11.69 11.80
C ASP A 128 24.16 10.60 12.89
N GLU A 129 24.07 10.97 14.16
CA GLU A 129 24.19 10.07 15.31
C GLU A 129 23.07 9.01 15.38
N ILE A 130 21.91 9.26 14.77
CA ILE A 130 20.78 8.32 14.71
C ILE A 130 20.63 7.65 13.33
N ARG A 131 21.62 7.83 12.44
CA ARG A 131 21.60 7.20 11.12
C ARG A 131 21.56 5.69 11.19
N LEU A 132 21.15 5.10 10.07
CA LEU A 132 21.41 3.68 9.83
C LEU A 132 22.91 3.45 9.65
N PRO A 133 23.42 2.28 10.04
CA PRO A 133 24.78 1.86 9.72
C PRO A 133 25.07 1.87 8.20
N ASP A 134 26.31 2.16 7.81
CA ASP A 134 26.74 2.25 6.41
C ASP A 134 26.57 0.95 5.62
N GLU A 135 26.58 -0.20 6.29
CA GLU A 135 26.32 -1.51 5.70
C GLU A 135 24.85 -1.73 5.30
N MET A 136 23.94 -0.86 5.75
CA MET A 136 22.53 -0.86 5.33
C MET A 136 22.25 0.14 4.21
N LEU A 137 23.22 0.98 3.83
CA LEU A 137 23.04 2.01 2.81
C LEU A 137 23.48 1.51 1.43
N THR A 138 22.55 1.54 0.48
CA THR A 138 22.83 1.29 -0.94
C THR A 138 23.56 2.49 -1.56
N ASN A 139 23.06 3.71 -1.35
CA ASN A 139 23.72 4.95 -1.73
C ASN A 139 24.36 5.61 -0.49
N ARG A 140 25.65 5.33 -0.28
CA ARG A 140 26.42 5.92 0.84
C ARG A 140 26.75 7.41 0.68
N ARG A 141 26.55 7.99 -0.51
CA ARG A 141 26.89 9.40 -0.78
C ARG A 141 25.78 10.38 -0.37
N ARG A 142 24.57 9.87 -0.20
CA ARG A 142 23.38 10.65 0.14
C ARG A 142 22.49 9.79 1.03
N TYR A 143 22.49 10.06 2.33
CA TYR A 143 21.74 9.28 3.29
C TYR A 143 20.24 9.27 2.97
N LEU A 144 19.64 10.44 2.72
CA LEU A 144 18.22 10.61 2.35
C LEU A 144 17.92 10.29 0.86
N ASP A 145 18.65 9.37 0.25
CA ASP A 145 18.29 8.81 -1.05
C ASP A 145 17.14 7.79 -0.88
N PRO A 146 16.07 7.83 -1.70
CA PRO A 146 14.96 6.88 -1.62
C PRO A 146 15.40 5.41 -1.58
N ILE A 147 16.45 5.06 -2.32
CA ILE A 147 16.91 3.66 -2.40
C ILE A 147 17.52 3.13 -1.09
N ASN A 148 17.90 4.01 -0.16
CA ASN A 148 18.33 3.64 1.19
C ASN A 148 17.16 3.29 2.12
N PHE A 149 15.92 3.57 1.72
CA PHE A 149 14.73 3.40 2.53
C PHE A 149 13.64 2.64 1.77
N ALA A 150 14.05 1.56 1.10
CA ALA A 150 13.14 0.56 0.55
C ALA A 150 12.51 -0.26 1.68
N THR A 151 11.52 0.34 2.35
CA THR A 151 10.87 -0.19 3.56
C THR A 151 9.37 -0.31 3.41
N ASN A 152 8.77 -1.25 4.14
CA ASN A 152 7.31 -1.39 4.28
C ASN A 152 6.94 -2.15 5.57
N PHE A 153 5.68 -2.05 6.00
CA PHE A 153 5.11 -2.82 7.10
C PHE A 153 4.11 -3.84 6.57
N ALA A 154 4.00 -5.00 7.22
CA ALA A 154 3.01 -6.03 6.93
C ALA A 154 2.31 -6.51 8.21
N PHE A 155 1.00 -6.72 8.14
CA PHE A 155 0.28 -7.43 9.20
C PHE A 155 0.80 -8.87 9.30
N PHE A 156 1.07 -9.33 10.52
CA PHE A 156 1.66 -10.65 10.73
C PHE A 156 1.08 -11.32 11.97
N ARG A 157 0.60 -12.55 11.82
CA ARG A 157 -0.08 -13.31 12.88
C ARG A 157 0.27 -14.80 12.81
N ASP A 158 0.56 -15.38 13.95
CA ASP A 158 0.48 -16.82 14.19
C ASP A 158 -0.17 -17.05 15.55
N ALA A 159 -1.50 -17.09 15.56
CA ALA A 159 -2.31 -17.19 16.78
C ALA A 159 -3.67 -17.82 16.46
N ASP A 160 -4.18 -18.62 17.39
CA ASP A 160 -5.55 -19.16 17.37
C ASP A 160 -5.90 -19.92 16.07
N GLY A 161 -4.94 -20.66 15.50
CA GLY A 161 -5.12 -21.39 14.24
C GLY A 161 -5.16 -20.50 13.00
N HIS A 162 -4.81 -19.21 13.12
CA HIS A 162 -4.68 -18.27 12.02
C HIS A 162 -3.22 -17.89 11.79
N HIS A 163 -2.85 -17.87 10.51
CA HIS A 163 -1.48 -17.68 10.05
C HIS A 163 -1.42 -16.64 8.94
N THR A 164 -0.22 -16.09 8.72
CA THR A 164 0.07 -15.15 7.64
C THR A 164 1.30 -15.59 6.89
N ARG A 165 1.30 -15.43 5.57
CA ARG A 165 2.47 -15.61 4.74
C ARG A 165 2.65 -14.42 3.83
N LEU A 166 3.81 -13.79 3.92
CA LEU A 166 4.22 -12.75 3.00
C LEU A 166 4.95 -13.39 1.82
N VAL A 167 4.55 -13.00 0.60
CA VAL A 167 5.20 -13.42 -0.65
C VAL A 167 5.58 -12.19 -1.47
N THR A 168 6.84 -12.10 -1.88
CA THR A 168 7.38 -11.05 -2.74
C THR A 168 8.43 -11.65 -3.69
N ALA A 169 9.18 -10.81 -4.40
CA ALA A 169 10.26 -11.22 -5.28
C ALA A 169 11.47 -10.31 -5.17
N ASN A 170 12.67 -10.84 -5.40
CA ASN A 170 13.88 -10.03 -5.59
C ASN A 170 13.91 -9.39 -7.00
N TYR A 171 12.93 -8.56 -7.31
CA TYR A 171 12.87 -7.90 -8.61
C TYR A 171 13.98 -6.85 -8.78
N TRP A 172 14.64 -6.41 -7.70
CA TRP A 172 15.79 -5.50 -7.73
C TRP A 172 17.00 -6.09 -8.47
N ALA A 173 17.18 -7.41 -8.42
CA ALA A 173 18.19 -8.11 -9.23
C ALA A 173 18.00 -7.85 -10.74
N GLY A 174 16.75 -7.68 -11.19
CA GLY A 174 16.44 -7.28 -12.58
C GLY A 174 16.95 -5.89 -12.98
N TYR A 175 17.26 -5.04 -11.99
CA TYR A 175 17.90 -3.74 -12.16
C TYR A 175 19.42 -3.77 -11.91
N GLY A 176 19.99 -4.98 -11.81
CA GLY A 176 21.42 -5.19 -11.54
C GLY A 176 21.82 -4.95 -10.08
N ALA A 177 20.89 -5.14 -9.13
CA ALA A 177 21.25 -5.24 -7.72
C ALA A 177 22.01 -6.54 -7.44
N GLU A 178 22.98 -6.48 -6.54
CA GLU A 178 23.80 -7.64 -6.11
C GLU A 178 23.77 -7.71 -4.59
N GLY A 179 23.77 -8.91 -4.02
CA GLY A 179 23.82 -9.12 -2.57
C GLY A 179 22.63 -8.50 -1.81
N VAL A 180 21.44 -8.53 -2.42
CA VAL A 180 20.22 -7.98 -1.83
C VAL A 180 19.84 -8.79 -0.59
N ALA A 181 19.44 -8.10 0.47
CA ALA A 181 18.98 -8.73 1.70
C ALA A 181 17.76 -8.01 2.27
N LEU A 182 16.90 -8.74 2.97
CA LEU A 182 15.87 -8.16 3.82
C LEU A 182 16.40 -8.07 5.25
N TRP A 183 16.36 -6.89 5.83
CA TRP A 183 16.41 -6.72 7.28
C TRP A 183 14.98 -6.66 7.80
N CYS A 184 14.66 -7.54 8.74
CA CYS A 184 13.31 -7.78 9.22
C CYS A 184 13.24 -7.59 10.73
N ARG A 185 12.21 -6.88 11.21
CA ARG A 185 11.89 -6.80 12.65
C ARG A 185 10.39 -7.07 12.85
N LEU A 186 10.08 -8.08 13.66
CA LEU A 186 8.71 -8.43 14.03
C LEU A 186 8.35 -7.75 15.36
N PHE A 187 7.26 -7.00 15.35
CA PHE A 187 6.67 -6.38 16.54
C PHE A 187 5.42 -7.16 16.97
N GLY A 188 5.27 -7.35 18.29
CA GLY A 188 4.06 -7.90 18.90
C GLY A 188 2.90 -6.91 18.88
N SER A 189 1.75 -7.33 19.43
CA SER A 189 0.53 -6.49 19.48
C SER A 189 0.72 -5.22 20.31
N ASP A 190 1.56 -5.27 21.33
CA ASP A 190 1.96 -4.14 22.18
C ASP A 190 3.04 -3.24 21.55
N GLY A 191 3.58 -3.64 20.41
CA GLY A 191 4.66 -2.94 19.71
C GLY A 191 6.07 -3.27 20.19
N ALA A 192 6.22 -4.22 21.13
CA ALA A 192 7.53 -4.71 21.51
C ALA A 192 8.16 -5.54 20.38
N ALA A 193 9.46 -5.36 20.13
CA ALA A 193 10.17 -6.20 19.18
C ALA A 193 10.30 -7.63 19.76
N VAL A 194 9.78 -8.63 19.03
CA VAL A 194 9.79 -10.04 19.46
C VAL A 194 10.80 -10.89 18.67
N ALA A 195 11.19 -10.44 17.48
CA ALA A 195 12.25 -11.07 16.69
C ALA A 195 12.87 -10.07 15.71
N GLU A 196 14.15 -10.27 15.39
CA GLU A 196 14.88 -9.50 14.37
C GLU A 196 15.85 -10.42 13.64
N TRP A 197 15.95 -10.29 12.31
CA TRP A 197 16.89 -11.04 11.50
C TRP A 197 17.21 -10.38 10.17
N ARG A 198 18.23 -10.93 9.50
CA ARG A 198 18.56 -10.61 8.11
C ARG A 198 18.36 -11.86 7.25
N GLU A 199 17.69 -11.70 6.13
CA GLU A 199 17.43 -12.74 5.14
C GLU A 199 18.15 -12.38 3.84
N THR A 200 19.06 -13.22 3.38
CA THR A 200 19.73 -13.01 2.08
C THR A 200 18.78 -13.43 0.98
N LEU A 201 18.62 -12.61 -0.06
CA LEU A 201 17.78 -12.94 -1.20
C LEU A 201 18.60 -13.66 -2.28
N PRO A 202 17.95 -14.41 -3.20
CA PRO A 202 18.62 -14.99 -4.37
C PRO A 202 19.37 -13.93 -5.19
N ASP A 203 20.49 -14.28 -5.81
CA ASP A 203 21.28 -13.35 -6.64
C ASP A 203 20.56 -12.96 -7.95
N SER A 204 19.53 -13.72 -8.32
CA SER A 204 18.66 -13.52 -9.47
C SER A 204 17.33 -12.88 -9.06
N VAL A 205 16.47 -12.60 -10.05
CA VAL A 205 15.05 -12.44 -9.75
C VAL A 205 14.55 -13.77 -9.20
N GLY A 206 14.08 -13.79 -7.97
CA GLY A 206 13.64 -15.01 -7.28
C GLY A 206 12.46 -14.73 -6.35
N GLY A 207 11.71 -15.79 -6.03
CA GLY A 207 10.60 -15.72 -5.08
C GLY A 207 11.13 -15.54 -3.65
N VAL A 208 10.37 -14.82 -2.81
CA VAL A 208 10.72 -14.63 -1.41
C VAL A 208 9.48 -14.86 -0.56
N THR A 209 9.57 -15.81 0.36
CA THR A 209 8.48 -16.21 1.26
C THR A 209 8.88 -16.00 2.71
N ILE A 210 8.02 -15.32 3.49
CA ILE A 210 8.15 -15.24 4.96
C ILE A 210 6.85 -15.73 5.59
N ASP A 211 6.92 -16.91 6.20
CA ASP A 211 5.77 -17.61 6.78
C ASP A 211 5.73 -17.46 8.31
N SER A 212 4.57 -17.11 8.88
CA SER A 212 4.48 -16.82 10.31
C SER A 212 4.71 -18.05 11.20
N LYS A 213 4.33 -19.26 10.76
CA LYS A 213 4.63 -20.50 11.49
C LYS A 213 6.13 -20.78 11.47
N ALA A 214 6.78 -20.57 10.33
CA ALA A 214 8.23 -20.72 10.20
C ALA A 214 8.98 -19.73 11.11
N ILE A 215 8.56 -18.47 11.15
CA ILE A 215 9.15 -17.45 12.04
C ILE A 215 8.91 -17.80 13.52
N ARG A 216 7.70 -18.20 13.89
CA ARG A 216 7.42 -18.63 15.27
C ARG A 216 8.33 -19.79 15.69
N SER A 217 8.48 -20.79 14.82
CA SER A 217 9.35 -21.94 15.07
C SER A 217 10.83 -21.54 15.14
N ARG A 218 11.33 -20.75 14.17
CA ARG A 218 12.73 -20.30 14.07
C ARG A 218 13.21 -19.58 15.33
N PHE A 219 12.35 -18.76 15.94
CA PHE A 219 12.71 -17.96 17.12
C PHE A 219 12.12 -18.49 18.44
N GLY A 220 11.40 -19.61 18.42
CA GLY A 220 10.78 -20.19 19.63
C GLY A 220 9.73 -19.29 20.28
N LEU A 221 8.93 -18.58 19.48
CA LEU A 221 7.97 -17.58 19.97
C LEU A 221 6.66 -18.23 20.45
N GLY A 222 5.99 -17.55 21.39
CA GLY A 222 4.58 -17.78 21.68
C GLY A 222 3.67 -17.42 20.51
N SER A 223 2.35 -17.55 20.68
CA SER A 223 1.42 -16.98 19.71
C SER A 223 1.60 -15.47 19.63
N PHE A 224 1.44 -14.90 18.44
CA PHE A 224 1.56 -13.46 18.24
C PHE A 224 0.56 -12.94 17.19
N THR A 225 0.21 -11.68 17.35
CA THR A 225 -0.45 -10.85 16.34
C THR A 225 0.22 -9.50 16.40
N GLY A 226 0.63 -8.95 15.26
CA GLY A 226 1.39 -7.72 15.24
C GLY A 226 1.75 -7.30 13.82
N GLN A 227 2.94 -6.77 13.65
CA GLN A 227 3.40 -6.29 12.35
C GLN A 227 4.89 -6.57 12.11
N LEU A 228 5.20 -6.94 10.86
CA LEU A 228 6.54 -7.14 10.37
C LEU A 228 7.01 -5.88 9.65
N PHE A 229 8.11 -5.29 10.11
CA PHE A 229 8.83 -4.24 9.38
C PHE A 229 9.89 -4.89 8.48
N LEU A 230 9.92 -4.45 7.22
CA LEU A 230 10.82 -4.93 6.18
C LEU A 230 11.68 -3.76 5.69
N HIS A 231 12.97 -3.99 5.53
CA HIS A 231 13.89 -3.09 4.85
C HIS A 231 14.77 -3.88 3.87
N VAL A 232 14.65 -3.58 2.58
CA VAL A 232 15.49 -4.12 1.52
C VAL A 232 16.83 -3.36 1.47
N VAL A 233 17.90 -4.05 1.85
CA VAL A 233 19.28 -3.56 1.77
C VAL A 233 19.87 -3.97 0.42
N GLY A 234 20.54 -3.03 -0.26
CA GLY A 234 21.14 -3.28 -1.58
C GLY A 234 20.18 -3.09 -2.76
N ALA A 235 18.99 -2.51 -2.53
CA ALA A 235 17.99 -2.25 -3.56
C ALA A 235 18.55 -1.42 -4.75
N ARG A 236 18.06 -1.66 -5.96
CA ARG A 236 18.33 -0.80 -7.14
C ARG A 236 17.08 -0.60 -7.99
N GLY A 237 17.02 0.51 -8.73
CA GLY A 237 15.93 0.83 -9.66
C GLY A 237 14.70 1.44 -8.99
N HIS A 238 14.21 0.86 -7.90
CA HIS A 238 12.99 1.25 -7.19
C HIS A 238 13.07 0.99 -5.68
N ASP A 239 12.48 1.90 -4.91
CA ASP A 239 12.45 1.96 -3.44
C ASP A 239 11.11 1.49 -2.84
N VAL A 240 10.19 1.03 -3.69
CA VAL A 240 8.92 0.48 -3.26
C VAL A 240 9.10 -1.00 -2.98
N VAL A 241 8.60 -1.49 -1.84
CA VAL A 241 8.53 -2.92 -1.50
C VAL A 241 7.10 -3.39 -1.68
N LYS A 242 6.85 -4.19 -2.71
CA LYS A 242 5.53 -4.77 -2.97
C LYS A 242 5.46 -6.21 -2.49
N TYR A 243 4.35 -6.61 -1.90
CA TYR A 243 4.15 -7.99 -1.49
C TYR A 243 2.67 -8.38 -1.54
N ALA A 244 2.43 -9.67 -1.60
CA ALA A 244 1.15 -10.27 -1.26
C ALA A 244 1.24 -10.83 0.17
N LEU A 245 0.14 -10.71 0.91
CA LEU A 245 -0.04 -11.26 2.24
C LEU A 245 -1.19 -12.26 2.17
N ASP A 246 -0.86 -13.54 2.21
CA ASP A 246 -1.83 -14.59 2.46
C ASP A 246 -2.20 -14.63 3.93
N THR A 247 -3.48 -14.85 4.20
CA THR A 247 -3.96 -15.34 5.49
C THR A 247 -4.52 -16.73 5.27
N TYR A 248 -4.04 -17.70 6.02
CA TYR A 248 -4.51 -19.08 5.98
C TYR A 248 -4.71 -19.59 7.41
N GLY A 249 -5.41 -20.70 7.58
CA GLY A 249 -5.60 -21.29 8.90
C GLY A 249 -5.41 -22.78 8.93
N ASP A 250 -5.46 -23.34 10.13
CA ASP A 250 -5.54 -24.78 10.35
C ASP A 250 -6.91 -25.33 9.88
N ASP A 251 -7.96 -24.49 9.87
CA ASP A 251 -9.23 -24.78 9.21
C ASP A 251 -9.16 -24.45 7.71
N SER A 252 -9.63 -25.38 6.90
CA SER A 252 -9.80 -25.28 5.45
C SER A 252 -10.71 -24.13 4.99
N GLY A 253 -11.52 -23.53 5.88
CA GLY A 253 -12.35 -22.35 5.62
C GLY A 253 -11.61 -21.01 5.71
N ILE A 254 -10.33 -21.00 6.11
CA ILE A 254 -9.53 -19.80 6.29
C ILE A 254 -8.52 -19.71 5.15
N LEU A 255 -8.87 -18.94 4.13
CA LEU A 255 -7.98 -18.61 3.03
C LEU A 255 -8.36 -17.25 2.47
N SER A 256 -7.46 -16.27 2.53
CA SER A 256 -7.65 -14.96 1.90
C SER A 256 -6.29 -14.40 1.54
N CYS A 257 -6.28 -13.35 0.73
CA CYS A 257 -5.06 -12.62 0.46
C CYS A 257 -5.36 -11.15 0.29
N THR A 258 -4.34 -10.34 0.53
CA THR A 258 -4.34 -8.93 0.16
C THR A 258 -2.95 -8.55 -0.30
N HIS A 259 -2.79 -7.51 -1.11
CA HIS A 259 -1.47 -7.02 -1.52
C HIS A 259 -1.17 -5.63 -0.91
N ASP A 260 0.11 -5.25 -0.87
CA ASP A 260 0.48 -3.88 -0.59
C ASP A 260 1.78 -3.44 -1.25
N ALA A 261 1.85 -2.14 -1.51
CA ALA A 261 3.00 -1.39 -2.01
C ALA A 261 3.12 0.00 -1.36
N ASN A 262 2.09 0.48 -0.64
CA ASN A 262 2.11 1.80 -0.03
C ASN A 262 2.77 1.76 1.36
N ALA A 263 3.97 2.35 1.43
CA ALA A 263 4.73 2.49 2.67
C ALA A 263 4.56 3.89 3.33
N TRP A 264 3.56 4.67 2.91
CA TRP A 264 3.38 6.06 3.34
C TRP A 264 2.09 6.24 4.15
N PRO A 265 2.17 6.69 5.41
CA PRO A 265 1.00 7.06 6.19
C PRO A 265 0.25 8.23 5.55
N ALA A 266 -1.08 8.18 5.60
CA ALA A 266 -1.97 9.19 5.04
C ALA A 266 -2.89 9.82 6.09
N ASP A 267 -3.45 10.99 5.76
CA ASP A 267 -4.46 11.66 6.59
C ASP A 267 -5.74 10.83 6.68
N PHE A 268 -6.18 10.29 5.54
CA PHE A 268 -7.45 9.59 5.40
C PHE A 268 -7.31 8.31 4.59
N TYR A 269 -8.17 7.34 4.91
CA TYR A 269 -8.38 6.15 4.10
C TYR A 269 -9.86 5.93 3.83
N ALA A 270 -10.18 5.30 2.70
CA ALA A 270 -11.55 5.00 2.28
C ALA A 270 -11.66 3.57 1.72
N GLY A 271 -12.89 3.10 1.54
CA GLY A 271 -13.18 1.74 1.07
C GLY A 271 -13.21 0.67 2.17
N LEU A 272 -13.38 1.08 3.43
CA LEU A 272 -13.74 0.17 4.53
C LEU A 272 -15.24 -0.15 4.42
N PRO A 273 -15.66 -1.41 4.19
CA PRO A 273 -17.07 -1.73 4.15
C PRO A 273 -17.69 -1.68 5.55
N ALA A 274 -18.94 -1.22 5.64
CA ALA A 274 -19.78 -1.51 6.80
C ALA A 274 -20.10 -3.02 6.85
N PRO A 275 -20.33 -3.59 8.05
CA PRO A 275 -20.67 -5.01 8.19
C PRO A 275 -22.00 -5.34 7.48
N ASP A 276 -22.04 -6.47 6.77
CA ASP A 276 -23.29 -7.08 6.30
C ASP A 276 -23.99 -7.86 7.44
N GLU A 277 -25.21 -8.35 7.21
CA GLU A 277 -25.96 -9.12 8.19
C GLU A 277 -25.16 -10.34 8.70
N GLY A 278 -24.90 -10.37 10.01
CA GLY A 278 -24.14 -11.44 10.66
C GLY A 278 -22.63 -11.38 10.45
N GLU A 279 -22.11 -10.33 9.80
CA GLU A 279 -20.68 -10.09 9.68
C GLU A 279 -20.13 -9.23 10.82
N ARG A 280 -18.87 -9.46 11.16
CA ARG A 280 -18.07 -8.59 12.01
C ARG A 280 -16.88 -8.07 11.22
N VAL A 281 -16.74 -6.75 11.15
CA VAL A 281 -15.62 -6.09 10.46
C VAL A 281 -14.64 -5.51 11.49
N VAL A 282 -13.38 -5.95 11.42
CA VAL A 282 -12.29 -5.48 12.27
C VAL A 282 -11.28 -4.73 11.42
N LEU A 283 -11.04 -3.46 11.72
CA LEU A 283 -9.94 -2.67 11.18
C LEU A 283 -8.67 -2.91 12.02
N TRP A 284 -7.61 -3.40 11.40
CA TRP A 284 -6.29 -3.56 12.00
C TRP A 284 -5.51 -2.25 11.90
N ILE A 285 -5.43 -1.52 13.02
CA ILE A 285 -4.63 -0.30 13.13
C ILE A 285 -3.20 -0.69 13.50
N GLN A 286 -2.26 -0.47 12.60
CA GLN A 286 -0.85 -0.84 12.76
C GLN A 286 -0.01 0.44 12.88
N ASN A 287 0.18 0.94 14.11
CA ASN A 287 0.95 2.15 14.33
C ASN A 287 2.31 2.02 13.66
N SER A 288 2.64 2.92 12.74
CA SER A 288 3.88 2.83 11.94
C SER A 288 5.01 3.68 12.51
N HIS A 289 4.81 4.25 13.71
CA HIS A 289 5.72 5.20 14.31
C HIS A 289 6.30 4.73 15.65
N PRO A 290 7.51 5.21 16.00
CA PRO A 290 8.14 5.00 17.30
C PRO A 290 7.54 5.89 18.42
N ARG A 291 6.25 6.22 18.33
CA ARG A 291 5.53 7.02 19.32
C ARG A 291 4.10 6.55 19.46
N PRO A 292 3.45 6.76 20.63
CA PRO A 292 2.05 6.41 20.77
C PRO A 292 1.16 7.29 19.89
N ILE A 293 0.10 6.68 19.35
CA ILE A 293 -1.06 7.36 18.79
C ILE A 293 -1.93 7.77 19.98
N PRO A 294 -2.15 9.07 20.22
CA PRO A 294 -2.89 9.51 21.38
C PRO A 294 -4.39 9.17 21.26
N PRO A 295 -5.12 9.09 22.40
CA PRO A 295 -6.57 8.99 22.42
C PRO A 295 -7.24 10.00 21.48
N ARG A 296 -8.34 9.59 20.87
CA ARG A 296 -9.17 10.39 19.95
C ARG A 296 -8.45 10.86 18.69
N ALA A 297 -7.25 10.35 18.40
CA ALA A 297 -6.54 10.71 17.20
C ALA A 297 -7.12 10.05 15.95
N ILE A 298 -7.57 8.80 16.08
CA ILE A 298 -8.19 8.03 15.02
C ILE A 298 -9.71 8.17 15.11
N GLY A 299 -10.39 8.20 13.98
CA GLY A 299 -11.85 8.18 13.93
C GLY A 299 -12.40 7.47 12.70
N LEU A 300 -13.66 7.07 12.79
CA LEU A 300 -14.44 6.49 11.69
C LEU A 300 -15.66 7.36 11.42
N GLY A 301 -16.00 7.54 10.14
CA GLY A 301 -17.21 8.23 9.70
C GLY A 301 -17.83 7.52 8.52
N ARG A 302 -19.16 7.63 8.37
CA ARG A 302 -19.82 7.18 7.13
C ARG A 302 -19.31 8.01 5.97
N MET A 303 -19.01 7.38 4.85
CA MET A 303 -18.59 8.07 3.63
C MET A 303 -19.60 9.12 3.20
N GLY A 304 -19.14 10.36 3.01
CA GLY A 304 -20.00 11.51 2.71
C GLY A 304 -20.82 12.06 3.88
N GLY A 305 -20.66 11.52 5.09
CA GLY A 305 -21.24 12.06 6.33
C GLY A 305 -20.36 13.15 6.97
N GLU A 306 -20.96 13.95 7.85
CA GLU A 306 -20.24 15.01 8.59
C GLU A 306 -19.66 14.51 9.93
N GLU A 307 -20.22 13.46 10.49
CA GLU A 307 -19.86 12.96 11.83
C GLU A 307 -18.68 11.99 11.77
N ILE A 308 -17.69 12.22 12.65
CA ILE A 308 -16.55 11.33 12.86
C ILE A 308 -16.54 10.89 14.33
N VAL A 309 -16.78 9.61 14.57
CA VAL A 309 -16.71 9.00 15.90
C VAL A 309 -15.26 8.64 16.21
N ARG A 310 -14.75 9.09 17.36
CA ARG A 310 -13.32 9.01 17.71
C ARG A 310 -13.02 7.79 18.59
N LEU A 311 -11.91 7.12 18.30
CA LEU A 311 -11.39 6.03 19.13
C LEU A 311 -10.75 6.60 20.41
N GLU A 312 -11.25 6.23 21.58
CA GLU A 312 -10.73 6.72 22.86
C GLU A 312 -9.43 6.04 23.32
N SER A 313 -9.04 4.93 22.70
CA SER A 313 -7.84 4.18 23.08
C SER A 313 -6.56 4.87 22.59
N GLU A 314 -5.54 4.90 23.44
CA GLU A 314 -4.16 5.10 23.02
C GLU A 314 -3.62 3.81 22.36
N ILE A 315 -2.77 3.94 21.35
CA ILE A 315 -2.11 2.82 20.69
C ILE A 315 -0.59 3.03 20.80
N GLY A 316 0.11 2.09 21.42
CA GLY A 316 1.55 2.20 21.68
C GLY A 316 2.42 2.30 20.41
N PRO A 317 3.69 2.72 20.53
CA PRO A 317 4.67 2.72 19.43
C PRO A 317 4.72 1.36 18.73
N PHE A 318 4.63 1.32 17.40
CA PHE A 318 4.63 0.07 16.63
C PHE A 318 3.56 -0.99 17.01
N ALA A 319 2.59 -0.64 17.86
CA ALA A 319 1.56 -1.56 18.32
C ALA A 319 0.53 -1.85 17.21
N THR A 320 -0.13 -3.01 17.33
CA THR A 320 -1.22 -3.43 16.45
C THR A 320 -2.50 -3.54 17.25
N TYR A 321 -3.52 -2.78 16.85
CA TYR A 321 -4.82 -2.70 17.54
C TYR A 321 -5.95 -3.21 16.65
N ALA A 322 -6.78 -4.10 17.19
CA ALA A 322 -7.98 -4.62 16.54
C ALA A 322 -9.20 -3.73 16.86
N LEU A 323 -9.58 -2.84 15.93
CA LEU A 323 -10.77 -2.02 16.05
C LEU A 323 -11.97 -2.72 15.41
N ASP A 324 -12.87 -3.22 16.24
CA ASP A 324 -14.20 -3.64 15.78
C ASP A 324 -15.00 -2.40 15.36
N VAL A 325 -15.38 -2.34 14.08
CA VAL A 325 -16.06 -1.18 13.48
C VAL A 325 -17.37 -0.85 14.21
N ALA A 326 -18.12 -1.87 14.64
CA ALA A 326 -19.40 -1.69 15.30
C ALA A 326 -19.28 -1.01 16.68
N LYS A 327 -18.08 -0.94 17.28
CA LYS A 327 -17.85 -0.18 18.52
C LYS A 327 -17.99 1.33 18.33
N LEU A 328 -17.70 1.84 17.13
CA LEU A 328 -17.80 3.27 16.82
C LEU A 328 -19.03 3.58 15.95
N LEU A 329 -19.43 2.65 15.08
CA LEU A 329 -20.53 2.84 14.13
C LEU A 329 -21.50 1.64 14.20
N PRO A 330 -22.27 1.46 15.29
CA PRO A 330 -23.08 0.26 15.52
C PRO A 330 -24.28 0.12 14.59
N ASP A 331 -24.79 1.24 14.07
CA ASP A 331 -26.01 1.27 13.24
C ASP A 331 -25.72 1.25 11.74
N LEU A 332 -24.44 1.23 11.35
CA LEU A 332 -24.03 1.26 9.95
C LEU A 332 -23.99 -0.16 9.38
N ALA A 333 -24.57 -0.36 8.20
CA ALA A 333 -24.67 -1.66 7.56
C ALA A 333 -24.29 -1.60 6.08
N TRP A 334 -23.81 -2.71 5.53
CA TRP A 334 -23.59 -2.87 4.09
C TRP A 334 -24.85 -2.45 3.30
N PRO A 335 -24.73 -1.71 2.18
CA PRO A 335 -23.52 -1.38 1.43
C PRO A 335 -22.85 -0.04 1.80
N ASP A 336 -23.14 0.53 2.96
CA ASP A 336 -22.46 1.77 3.37
C ASP A 336 -20.95 1.58 3.47
N GLN A 337 -20.22 2.67 3.18
CA GLN A 337 -18.77 2.73 3.22
C GLN A 337 -18.31 3.63 4.36
N ILE A 338 -17.12 3.35 4.89
CA ILE A 338 -16.53 4.06 6.02
C ILE A 338 -15.24 4.74 5.58
N GLU A 339 -15.10 5.99 6.01
CA GLU A 339 -13.87 6.78 5.96
C GLU A 339 -13.13 6.65 7.30
N VAL A 340 -11.81 6.48 7.22
CA VAL A 340 -10.90 6.41 8.36
C VAL A 340 -10.13 7.72 8.45
N ASP A 341 -10.35 8.49 9.51
CA ASP A 341 -9.50 9.63 9.87
C ASP A 341 -8.29 9.10 10.63
N ALA A 342 -7.16 9.03 9.94
CA ALA A 342 -5.95 8.33 10.37
C ALA A 342 -4.83 9.26 10.85
N GLY A 343 -4.89 10.54 10.49
CA GLY A 343 -3.95 11.56 10.97
C GLY A 343 -2.47 11.28 10.70
N ARG A 344 -2.15 10.51 9.65
CA ARG A 344 -0.79 10.04 9.27
C ARG A 344 -0.12 9.14 10.29
N HIS A 345 -0.87 8.45 11.15
CA HIS A 345 -0.30 7.59 12.21
C HIS A 345 0.11 6.19 11.76
N PHE A 346 -0.40 5.72 10.64
CA PHE A 346 -0.11 4.37 10.14
C PHE A 346 -0.14 4.32 8.63
N VAL A 347 0.69 3.45 8.05
CA VAL A 347 0.58 3.03 6.64
C VAL A 347 -0.75 2.32 6.41
N ARG A 348 -1.10 2.09 5.15
CA ARG A 348 -2.40 1.55 4.73
C ARG A 348 -2.87 0.43 5.68
N PRO A 349 -4.01 0.56 6.39
CA PRO A 349 -4.45 -0.49 7.31
C PRO A 349 -5.20 -1.58 6.54
N ARG A 350 -5.37 -2.73 7.20
CA ARG A 350 -6.15 -3.86 6.68
C ARG A 350 -7.45 -3.98 7.46
N TYR A 351 -8.47 -4.54 6.84
CA TYR A 351 -9.65 -4.98 7.56
C TYR A 351 -9.86 -6.48 7.37
N GLU A 352 -10.30 -7.14 8.43
CA GLU A 352 -10.69 -8.55 8.43
C GLU A 352 -12.20 -8.62 8.64
N VAL A 353 -12.88 -9.41 7.81
CA VAL A 353 -14.30 -9.71 7.97
C VAL A 353 -14.45 -11.14 8.43
N GLU A 354 -15.17 -11.32 9.54
CA GLU A 354 -15.59 -12.60 10.08
C GLU A 354 -17.07 -12.79 9.75
N GLY A 355 -17.38 -13.81 8.94
CA GLY A 355 -18.74 -14.18 8.58
C GLY A 355 -19.40 -15.06 9.64
N SER A 356 -20.72 -15.19 9.57
CA SER A 356 -21.54 -15.96 10.51
C SER A 356 -21.20 -17.47 10.55
N GLY A 357 -20.65 -18.02 9.47
CA GLY A 357 -20.19 -19.41 9.38
C GLY A 357 -18.72 -19.63 9.79
N GLY A 358 -18.04 -18.61 10.34
CA GLY A 358 -16.64 -18.68 10.74
C GLY A 358 -15.63 -18.46 9.60
N GLN A 359 -16.09 -18.31 8.36
CA GLN A 359 -15.23 -17.93 7.24
C GLN A 359 -14.63 -16.54 7.51
N ARG A 360 -13.36 -16.37 7.13
CA ARG A 360 -12.67 -15.10 7.25
C ARG A 360 -12.06 -14.66 5.94
N ARG A 361 -12.09 -13.36 5.73
CA ARG A 361 -11.42 -12.69 4.62
C ARG A 361 -10.73 -11.44 5.10
N ILE A 362 -9.64 -11.11 4.44
CA ILE A 362 -8.86 -9.90 4.71
C ILE A 362 -8.69 -9.13 3.42
N ALA A 363 -8.77 -7.81 3.53
CA ALA A 363 -8.46 -6.87 2.46
C ALA A 363 -7.90 -5.58 3.07
N HIS A 364 -7.63 -4.57 2.25
CA HIS A 364 -7.15 -3.27 2.72
C HIS A 364 -8.11 -2.15 2.33
N VAL A 365 -8.08 -1.07 3.10
CA VAL A 365 -8.63 0.22 2.70
C VAL A 365 -7.63 0.93 1.79
N ASN A 366 -8.01 2.00 1.09
CA ASN A 366 -7.11 2.74 0.20
C ASN A 366 -6.86 4.16 0.67
N VAL A 367 -5.75 4.74 0.24
CA VAL A 367 -5.42 6.14 0.55
C VAL A 367 -6.45 7.05 -0.09
N GLU A 368 -7.17 7.78 0.76
CA GLU A 368 -8.05 8.83 0.31
C GLU A 368 -7.25 10.12 0.10
N ARG A 369 -7.33 10.67 -1.10
CA ARG A 369 -6.50 11.78 -1.56
C ARG A 369 -7.03 13.11 -1.08
N THR A 370 -6.14 13.90 -0.50
CA THR A 370 -6.38 15.28 -0.08
C THR A 370 -5.87 16.31 -1.09
N ASP A 371 -5.08 15.86 -2.06
CA ASP A 371 -4.43 16.68 -3.09
C ASP A 371 -5.10 16.56 -4.47
N LEU A 372 -6.12 15.70 -4.60
CA LEU A 372 -6.94 15.59 -5.79
C LEU A 372 -8.20 16.46 -5.68
N ALA A 373 -8.60 17.00 -6.82
CA ALA A 373 -9.83 17.75 -7.01
C ALA A 373 -10.41 17.42 -8.39
N PRO A 374 -11.73 17.57 -8.58
CA PRO A 374 -12.34 17.41 -9.90
C PRO A 374 -11.60 18.25 -10.95
N ASP A 375 -11.15 17.58 -12.01
CA ASP A 375 -10.46 18.19 -13.15
C ASP A 375 -11.47 18.41 -14.28
N PRO A 376 -11.84 19.68 -14.57
CA PRO A 376 -12.88 19.99 -15.56
C PRO A 376 -12.50 19.57 -16.97
N ARG A 377 -11.22 19.24 -17.23
CA ARG A 377 -10.78 18.76 -18.54
C ARG A 377 -11.04 17.28 -18.76
N ILE A 378 -11.20 16.45 -17.72
CA ILE A 378 -11.43 15.01 -17.89
C ILE A 378 -12.69 14.73 -18.74
N PRO A 379 -13.84 15.38 -18.51
CA PRO A 379 -15.01 15.22 -19.37
C PRO A 379 -14.75 15.56 -20.85
N GLU A 380 -13.81 16.48 -21.13
CA GLU A 380 -13.47 16.91 -22.48
C GLU A 380 -12.58 15.92 -23.23
N LEU A 381 -11.96 14.95 -22.54
CA LEU A 381 -11.03 13.98 -23.14
C LEU A 381 -11.70 12.89 -23.98
N GLY A 382 -13.02 12.70 -23.82
CA GLY A 382 -13.73 11.52 -24.36
C GLY A 382 -13.64 11.37 -25.89
N ASN A 383 -13.47 12.46 -26.63
CA ASN A 383 -13.29 12.43 -28.09
C ASN A 383 -11.92 11.88 -28.54
N LEU A 384 -10.91 11.92 -27.67
CA LEU A 384 -9.54 11.50 -27.99
C LEU A 384 -9.13 10.22 -27.25
N MET A 385 -9.56 10.05 -25.99
CA MET A 385 -9.11 8.96 -25.13
C MET A 385 -10.10 7.79 -25.03
N GLY A 386 -11.19 7.81 -25.82
CA GLY A 386 -12.21 6.76 -25.84
C GLY A 386 -12.82 6.55 -24.46
N LYS A 387 -12.61 5.37 -23.85
CA LYS A 387 -13.09 5.05 -22.49
C LYS A 387 -12.33 5.81 -21.38
N GLY A 388 -11.17 6.41 -21.68
CA GLY A 388 -10.39 7.16 -20.70
C GLY A 388 -9.91 6.26 -19.55
N TYR A 389 -10.29 6.60 -18.32
CA TYR A 389 -9.98 5.80 -17.12
C TYR A 389 -10.87 4.57 -17.05
N ILE A 390 -10.25 3.40 -16.93
CA ILE A 390 -10.90 2.10 -16.80
C ILE A 390 -10.46 1.48 -15.48
N LEU A 391 -11.43 1.07 -14.64
CA LEU A 391 -11.20 0.14 -13.55
C LEU A 391 -11.74 -1.24 -13.95
N PRO A 392 -10.88 -2.14 -14.47
CA PRO A 392 -11.29 -3.47 -14.87
C PRO A 392 -11.34 -4.41 -13.66
N ALA A 393 -12.33 -5.29 -13.61
CA ALA A 393 -12.41 -6.34 -12.59
C ALA A 393 -13.00 -7.65 -13.17
N PRO A 394 -12.54 -8.83 -12.74
CA PRO A 394 -13.06 -10.12 -13.16
C PRO A 394 -14.57 -10.25 -12.99
N VAL A 395 -15.19 -10.98 -13.90
CA VAL A 395 -16.44 -11.69 -13.65
C VAL A 395 -16.07 -13.16 -13.66
N LEU A 396 -15.91 -13.72 -12.47
CA LEU A 396 -15.57 -15.13 -12.27
C LEU A 396 -16.70 -16.04 -12.79
N PRO A 397 -16.48 -17.36 -12.94
CA PRO A 397 -17.48 -18.28 -13.46
C PRO A 397 -18.84 -18.11 -12.77
N THR A 398 -19.83 -17.65 -13.53
CA THR A 398 -21.10 -17.14 -12.99
C THR A 398 -22.01 -18.22 -12.39
N ASP A 399 -21.71 -19.49 -12.69
CA ASP A 399 -22.32 -20.66 -12.09
C ASP A 399 -21.82 -20.91 -10.66
N ARG A 400 -20.60 -20.46 -10.35
CA ARG A 400 -19.93 -20.67 -9.06
C ARG A 400 -19.82 -19.42 -8.20
N PHE A 401 -19.63 -18.25 -8.79
CA PHE A 401 -19.32 -17.02 -8.05
C PHE A 401 -20.35 -15.91 -8.30
N ASP A 402 -20.73 -15.22 -7.23
CA ASP A 402 -21.30 -13.88 -7.33
C ASP A 402 -20.16 -12.87 -7.45
N SER A 403 -20.32 -11.87 -8.32
CA SER A 403 -19.40 -10.74 -8.45
C SER A 403 -20.17 -9.45 -8.13
N ILE A 404 -19.73 -8.73 -7.11
CA ILE A 404 -20.41 -7.53 -6.59
C ILE A 404 -19.44 -6.36 -6.66
N LEU A 405 -19.89 -5.25 -7.24
CA LEU A 405 -19.15 -3.99 -7.34
C LEU A 405 -19.76 -2.95 -6.38
N LEU A 406 -18.91 -2.21 -5.69
CA LEU A 406 -19.27 -1.02 -4.93
C LEU A 406 -18.33 0.13 -5.33
N PRO A 407 -18.79 1.12 -6.12
CA PRO A 407 -17.96 2.28 -6.47
C PRO A 407 -17.52 3.05 -5.22
N THR A 408 -16.29 3.58 -5.23
CA THR A 408 -15.71 4.22 -4.04
C THR A 408 -15.06 5.55 -4.44
N PRO A 409 -15.64 6.70 -4.03
CA PRO A 409 -14.99 8.00 -4.10
C PRO A 409 -13.72 8.02 -3.24
N MET A 410 -12.61 8.47 -3.82
CA MET A 410 -11.28 8.37 -3.19
C MET A 410 -10.59 9.71 -3.01
N ALA A 411 -11.33 10.81 -3.11
CA ALA A 411 -10.90 12.14 -2.68
C ALA A 411 -12.04 12.83 -1.95
N ARG A 412 -11.76 13.57 -0.88
CA ARG A 412 -12.81 14.28 -0.10
C ARG A 412 -13.52 15.38 -0.89
N THR A 413 -12.86 15.88 -1.93
CA THR A 413 -13.39 16.87 -2.88
C THR A 413 -14.35 16.24 -3.90
N GLN A 414 -14.39 14.92 -3.98
CA GLN A 414 -15.29 14.16 -4.85
C GLN A 414 -16.64 13.96 -4.14
N ILE A 415 -17.53 14.94 -4.36
CA ILE A 415 -18.90 14.96 -3.79
C ILE A 415 -19.90 14.10 -4.58
N ASP A 416 -19.57 13.79 -5.83
CA ASP A 416 -20.31 12.88 -6.69
C ASP A 416 -19.37 12.05 -7.58
N LEU A 417 -19.87 10.93 -8.08
CA LEU A 417 -19.15 9.98 -8.92
C LEU A 417 -20.02 9.60 -10.14
N PRO A 418 -19.77 10.22 -11.31
CA PRO A 418 -20.49 9.93 -12.56
C PRO A 418 -19.91 8.69 -13.24
N VAL A 419 -20.63 7.56 -13.24
CA VAL A 419 -20.08 6.27 -13.70
C VAL A 419 -21.05 5.36 -14.46
N SER A 420 -20.47 4.53 -15.32
CA SER A 420 -21.11 3.41 -16.02
C SER A 420 -20.35 2.11 -15.76
N VAL A 421 -21.08 0.99 -15.79
CA VAL A 421 -20.52 -0.36 -15.72
C VAL A 421 -20.77 -1.08 -17.04
N LEU A 422 -19.70 -1.62 -17.63
CA LEU A 422 -19.73 -2.41 -18.85
C LEU A 422 -19.31 -3.83 -18.49
N VAL A 423 -19.95 -4.84 -19.07
CA VAL A 423 -19.63 -6.26 -18.87
C VAL A 423 -19.29 -6.90 -20.21
N TYR A 424 -18.15 -7.57 -20.27
CA TYR A 424 -17.62 -8.22 -21.46
C TYR A 424 -17.48 -9.72 -21.24
N ASP A 425 -17.68 -10.49 -22.31
CA ASP A 425 -17.26 -11.89 -22.36
C ASP A 425 -15.72 -11.98 -22.49
N ALA A 426 -15.17 -13.16 -22.21
CA ALA A 426 -13.73 -13.41 -22.34
C ALA A 426 -13.18 -13.14 -23.75
N ASP A 427 -14.01 -13.20 -24.80
CA ASP A 427 -13.61 -12.87 -26.18
C ASP A 427 -13.48 -11.37 -26.48
N GLY A 428 -13.92 -10.51 -25.56
CA GLY A 428 -13.93 -9.05 -25.69
C GLY A 428 -15.23 -8.44 -26.22
N GLY A 429 -16.26 -9.25 -26.45
CA GLY A 429 -17.60 -8.78 -26.79
C GLY A 429 -18.32 -8.16 -25.60
N GLU A 430 -18.81 -6.93 -25.73
CA GLU A 430 -19.68 -6.30 -24.73
C GLU A 430 -21.04 -7.03 -24.68
N VAL A 431 -21.39 -7.56 -23.51
CA VAL A 431 -22.64 -8.33 -23.28
C VAL A 431 -23.72 -7.44 -22.65
N ALA A 432 -23.31 -6.53 -21.77
CA ALA A 432 -24.22 -5.63 -21.09
C ALA A 432 -23.55 -4.33 -20.64
N ARG A 433 -24.35 -3.28 -20.48
CA ARG A 433 -23.94 -1.96 -20.02
C ARG A 433 -25.05 -1.34 -19.20
N ARG A 434 -24.67 -0.66 -18.12
CA ARG A 434 -25.59 0.09 -17.25
C ARG A 434 -24.95 1.40 -16.82
N SER A 435 -25.61 2.51 -17.13
CA SER A 435 -25.29 3.80 -16.49
C SER A 435 -25.81 3.80 -15.05
N LEU A 436 -24.96 4.24 -14.13
CA LEU A 436 -25.34 4.44 -12.73
C LEU A 436 -25.66 5.92 -12.46
N GLY A 437 -25.55 6.77 -13.48
CA GLY A 437 -25.73 8.22 -13.36
C GLY A 437 -24.65 8.87 -12.50
N ARG A 438 -25.01 10.02 -11.92
CA ARG A 438 -24.14 10.78 -11.01
C ARG A 438 -24.43 10.39 -9.56
N LEU A 439 -23.67 9.42 -9.04
CA LEU A 439 -23.84 8.89 -7.69
C LEU A 439 -23.36 9.90 -6.63
N PRO A 440 -24.21 10.38 -5.71
CA PRO A 440 -23.76 11.21 -4.60
C PRO A 440 -22.81 10.41 -3.68
N ARG A 441 -21.77 11.06 -3.14
CA ARG A 441 -20.73 10.40 -2.32
C ARG A 441 -21.29 9.52 -1.19
N GLY A 442 -22.34 9.97 -0.50
CA GLY A 442 -22.96 9.26 0.62
C GLY A 442 -24.14 8.36 0.25
N GLU A 443 -24.47 8.23 -1.03
CA GLU A 443 -25.63 7.48 -1.54
C GLU A 443 -25.18 6.46 -2.60
N ILE A 444 -24.09 5.74 -2.31
CA ILE A 444 -23.52 4.77 -3.24
C ILE A 444 -23.98 3.37 -2.84
N GLY A 445 -24.74 2.73 -3.74
CA GLY A 445 -25.15 1.34 -3.61
C GLY A 445 -24.14 0.37 -4.23
N SER A 446 -24.24 -0.89 -3.82
CA SER A 446 -23.56 -2.00 -4.49
C SER A 446 -24.38 -2.52 -5.69
N LEU A 447 -23.70 -3.18 -6.62
CA LEU A 447 -24.27 -3.76 -7.83
C LEU A 447 -23.80 -5.20 -7.99
N ASP A 448 -24.76 -6.13 -7.97
CA ASP A 448 -24.54 -7.52 -8.37
C ASP A 448 -24.52 -7.62 -9.90
N ILE A 449 -23.44 -8.18 -10.46
CA ILE A 449 -23.27 -8.34 -11.89
C ILE A 449 -24.28 -9.33 -12.49
N ALA A 450 -24.75 -10.32 -11.73
CA ALA A 450 -25.82 -11.20 -12.18
C ALA A 450 -27.12 -10.41 -12.43
N THR A 451 -27.40 -9.38 -11.63
CA THR A 451 -28.54 -8.49 -11.82
C THR A 451 -28.35 -7.61 -13.07
N LEU A 452 -27.13 -7.14 -13.34
CA LEU A 452 -26.82 -6.36 -14.55
C LEU A 452 -26.99 -7.21 -15.82
N LEU A 453 -26.57 -8.48 -15.79
CA LEU A 453 -26.71 -9.40 -16.91
C LEU A 453 -28.18 -9.71 -17.27
N ASP A 454 -29.10 -9.60 -16.31
CA ASP A 454 -30.55 -9.77 -16.52
C ASP A 454 -30.89 -11.05 -17.32
N GLY A 455 -30.33 -12.18 -16.87
CA GLY A 455 -30.51 -13.49 -17.50
C GLY A 455 -29.68 -13.75 -18.76
N LYS A 456 -28.91 -12.78 -19.26
CA LYS A 456 -27.92 -13.01 -20.32
C LYS A 456 -26.77 -13.86 -19.77
N ALA A 457 -26.32 -14.83 -20.55
CA ALA A 457 -25.12 -15.60 -20.24
C ALA A 457 -23.87 -14.92 -20.82
N LEU A 458 -22.73 -15.11 -20.17
CA LEU A 458 -21.42 -14.94 -20.78
C LEU A 458 -21.13 -16.22 -21.59
N PRO A 459 -20.97 -16.16 -22.93
CA PRO A 459 -20.68 -17.34 -23.74
C PRO A 459 -19.51 -18.19 -23.24
N SER A 460 -18.45 -17.56 -22.71
CA SER A 460 -17.27 -18.23 -22.16
C SER A 460 -17.46 -18.71 -20.71
N GLY A 461 -18.60 -18.40 -20.08
CA GLY A 461 -18.92 -18.68 -18.68
C GLY A 461 -18.29 -17.71 -17.67
N TYR A 462 -17.33 -16.90 -18.12
CA TYR A 462 -16.62 -15.87 -17.35
C TYR A 462 -16.25 -14.70 -18.27
N GLY A 463 -15.79 -13.60 -17.69
CA GLY A 463 -15.37 -12.41 -18.42
C GLY A 463 -14.83 -11.34 -17.48
N HIS A 464 -15.12 -10.09 -17.75
CA HIS A 464 -14.77 -8.99 -16.86
C HIS A 464 -15.77 -7.85 -16.99
N LEU A 465 -15.78 -7.00 -15.97
CA LEU A 465 -16.43 -5.70 -16.01
C LEU A 465 -15.38 -4.60 -16.19
N GLU A 466 -15.84 -3.46 -16.68
CA GLU A 466 -15.12 -2.19 -16.65
C GLU A 466 -16.01 -1.14 -15.98
N LEU A 467 -15.56 -0.59 -14.85
CA LEU A 467 -16.12 0.65 -14.32
C LEU A 467 -15.41 1.83 -14.99
N VAL A 468 -16.18 2.74 -15.57
CA VAL A 468 -15.68 3.91 -16.31
C VAL A 468 -16.42 5.16 -15.89
N TYR A 469 -15.82 6.33 -16.09
CA TYR A 469 -16.53 7.60 -15.95
C TYR A 469 -17.61 7.75 -17.03
N ASP A 470 -18.76 8.29 -16.66
CA ASP A 470 -19.89 8.54 -17.56
C ASP A 470 -20.52 9.90 -17.26
N PHE A 471 -20.18 10.91 -18.08
CA PHE A 471 -20.60 12.29 -17.89
C PHE A 471 -21.93 12.63 -18.56
N ALA A 472 -22.73 11.65 -18.99
CA ALA A 472 -24.02 11.89 -19.67
C ALA A 472 -24.98 12.76 -18.83
N GLU A 473 -24.91 12.66 -17.50
CA GLU A 473 -25.68 13.47 -16.55
C GLU A 473 -24.85 14.59 -15.88
N GLY A 474 -23.68 14.92 -16.44
CA GLY A 474 -22.71 15.83 -15.84
C GLY A 474 -21.94 15.21 -14.67
N GLY A 475 -21.43 16.05 -13.77
CA GLY A 475 -20.58 15.64 -12.65
C GLY A 475 -19.08 15.87 -12.90
N GLY A 476 -18.27 15.54 -11.90
CA GLY A 476 -16.82 15.73 -11.93
C GLY A 476 -16.04 14.41 -11.88
N ALA A 477 -14.79 14.45 -12.30
CA ALA A 477 -13.84 13.35 -12.14
C ALA A 477 -12.47 13.90 -11.76
N ASP A 478 -11.71 13.18 -10.96
CA ASP A 478 -10.36 13.54 -10.52
C ASP A 478 -9.27 12.63 -11.10
N GLY A 479 -9.66 11.65 -11.93
CA GLY A 479 -8.75 10.67 -12.52
C GLY A 479 -8.29 9.58 -11.54
N TRP A 480 -8.96 9.41 -10.41
CA TRP A 480 -8.73 8.37 -9.40
C TRP A 480 -10.00 7.55 -9.13
N LEU A 481 -10.59 7.03 -10.21
CA LEU A 481 -11.76 6.16 -10.16
C LEU A 481 -11.43 4.87 -9.40
N HIS A 482 -12.26 4.47 -8.43
CA HIS A 482 -11.99 3.33 -7.56
C HIS A 482 -13.28 2.57 -7.24
N GLY A 483 -13.13 1.34 -6.76
CA GLY A 483 -14.22 0.55 -6.21
C GLY A 483 -13.73 -0.60 -5.33
N LEU A 484 -14.64 -1.11 -4.52
CA LEU A 484 -14.52 -2.38 -3.81
C LEU A 484 -15.24 -3.46 -4.63
N PHE A 485 -14.60 -4.60 -4.79
CA PHE A 485 -15.14 -5.78 -5.43
C PHE A 485 -15.22 -6.92 -4.44
N ARG A 486 -16.38 -7.56 -4.35
CA ARG A 486 -16.61 -8.74 -3.52
C ARG A 486 -16.97 -9.92 -4.42
N TYR A 487 -16.23 -11.01 -4.28
CA TYR A 487 -16.50 -12.27 -4.94
C TYR A 487 -16.96 -13.28 -3.90
N ARG A 488 -18.11 -13.91 -4.09
CA ARG A 488 -18.65 -14.90 -3.15
C ARG A 488 -18.86 -16.23 -3.85
N ASP A 489 -18.28 -17.29 -3.31
CA ASP A 489 -18.54 -18.65 -3.75
C ASP A 489 -19.95 -19.08 -3.33
N ARG A 490 -20.76 -19.48 -4.30
CA ARG A 490 -22.18 -19.84 -4.11
C ARG A 490 -22.40 -21.13 -3.32
N HIS A 491 -21.38 -21.99 -3.25
CA HIS A 491 -21.49 -23.30 -2.61
C HIS A 491 -21.05 -23.25 -1.15
N GLY A 492 -19.85 -22.72 -0.89
CA GLY A 492 -19.23 -22.65 0.43
C GLY A 492 -19.53 -21.35 1.19
N GLY A 493 -20.07 -20.32 0.53
CA GLY A 493 -20.34 -19.01 1.12
C GLY A 493 -19.08 -18.18 1.40
N HIS A 494 -17.89 -18.73 1.15
CA HIS A 494 -16.62 -18.03 1.29
C HIS A 494 -16.55 -16.83 0.35
N ALA A 495 -15.92 -15.74 0.77
CA ALA A 495 -15.80 -14.55 -0.04
C ALA A 495 -14.38 -13.98 -0.01
N ALA A 496 -14.00 -13.30 -1.08
CA ALA A 496 -12.80 -12.50 -1.17
C ALA A 496 -13.17 -11.07 -1.56
N GLU A 497 -12.43 -10.11 -1.02
CA GLU A 497 -12.61 -8.68 -1.33
C GLU A 497 -11.30 -8.10 -1.86
N THR A 498 -11.42 -7.24 -2.86
CA THR A 498 -10.30 -6.55 -3.50
C THR A 498 -10.71 -5.14 -3.87
N SER A 499 -9.74 -4.24 -3.93
CA SER A 499 -9.98 -2.86 -4.30
C SER A 499 -8.74 -2.29 -5.00
N PHE A 500 -8.95 -1.51 -6.05
CA PHE A 500 -7.87 -0.85 -6.80
C PHE A 500 -8.38 0.38 -7.57
N GLY A 501 -7.44 1.23 -8.00
CA GLY A 501 -7.71 2.43 -8.77
C GLY A 501 -7.61 2.22 -10.28
N ALA A 502 -8.41 2.94 -11.05
CA ALA A 502 -8.41 2.92 -12.50
C ALA A 502 -7.07 3.40 -13.09
N HIS A 503 -6.79 2.98 -14.31
CA HIS A 503 -5.77 3.61 -15.15
C HIS A 503 -6.33 3.92 -16.54
N ILE A 504 -5.56 4.65 -17.32
CA ILE A 504 -5.72 4.71 -18.77
C ILE A 504 -4.88 3.55 -19.36
N PHE A 505 -5.47 2.78 -20.27
CA PHE A 505 -4.87 1.55 -20.79
C PHE A 505 -4.75 1.58 -22.31
N ASN A 506 -3.64 1.05 -22.83
CA ASN A 506 -3.43 0.74 -24.25
C ASN A 506 -3.85 1.87 -25.21
N THR A 507 -3.27 3.03 -24.96
CA THR A 507 -3.35 4.22 -25.82
C THR A 507 -1.98 4.90 -25.83
N VAL A 508 -1.68 5.63 -26.91
CA VAL A 508 -0.43 6.43 -26.99
C VAL A 508 -0.57 7.82 -26.39
N LEU A 509 -1.81 8.26 -26.11
CA LEU A 509 -2.06 9.58 -25.53
C LEU A 509 -1.88 9.52 -24.03
N THR A 510 -1.24 10.55 -23.46
CA THR A 510 -1.09 10.67 -22.01
C THR A 510 -1.83 11.89 -21.49
N TYR A 511 -2.33 11.80 -20.25
CA TYR A 511 -2.95 12.93 -19.57
C TYR A 511 -2.50 13.01 -18.11
N ARG A 512 -1.59 13.95 -17.82
CA ARG A 512 -0.96 14.15 -16.49
C ARG A 512 -0.31 12.83 -16.00
N GLY A 513 -0.45 12.53 -14.70
CA GLY A 513 -0.09 11.23 -14.13
C GLY A 513 -1.22 10.21 -14.32
N GLU A 514 -0.87 8.93 -14.37
CA GLU A 514 -1.81 7.85 -14.70
C GLU A 514 -1.74 6.67 -13.70
N PRO A 515 -2.67 6.63 -12.72
CA PRO A 515 -3.71 7.61 -12.44
C PRO A 515 -3.14 8.90 -11.84
N GLN A 516 -3.98 9.93 -11.70
CA GLN A 516 -3.53 11.25 -11.20
C GLN A 516 -3.03 11.21 -9.75
N SER A 517 -3.23 10.09 -9.05
CA SER A 517 -2.68 9.81 -7.73
C SER A 517 -1.21 9.35 -7.75
N TYR A 518 -0.62 9.10 -8.92
CA TYR A 518 0.77 8.64 -9.04
C TYR A 518 1.71 9.81 -9.34
N SER A 519 2.94 9.73 -8.81
CA SER A 519 4.04 10.61 -9.19
C SER A 519 4.81 10.04 -10.39
N GLY A 520 5.32 10.93 -11.24
CA GLY A 520 6.14 10.55 -12.40
C GLY A 520 5.37 10.41 -13.73
N PRO A 521 6.03 9.92 -14.80
CA PRO A 521 5.42 9.76 -16.11
C PRO A 521 4.37 8.63 -16.12
N ALA A 522 3.50 8.65 -17.13
CA ALA A 522 2.55 7.57 -17.39
C ALA A 522 3.27 6.21 -17.51
N PRO A 523 2.64 5.11 -17.05
CA PRO A 523 3.24 3.78 -17.09
C PRO A 523 3.45 3.30 -18.54
N GLY A 524 4.41 2.39 -18.72
CA GLY A 524 4.70 1.80 -20.03
C GLY A 524 3.52 0.98 -20.60
N LEU A 525 3.54 0.79 -21.92
CA LEU A 525 2.53 0.02 -22.68
C LEU A 525 2.87 -1.47 -22.80
N SER A 526 3.63 -1.99 -21.84
CA SER A 526 4.04 -3.39 -21.76
C SER A 526 3.69 -3.96 -20.39
N THR A 527 3.56 -5.27 -20.32
CA THR A 527 3.23 -6.02 -19.12
C THR A 527 4.45 -6.79 -18.62
N ARG A 528 4.73 -6.66 -17.33
CA ARG A 528 5.55 -7.59 -16.55
C ARG A 528 4.88 -7.77 -15.19
N LEU A 529 4.19 -8.88 -14.97
CA LEU A 529 3.55 -9.20 -13.69
C LEU A 529 4.23 -10.38 -13.03
N PHE A 530 4.22 -10.39 -11.71
CA PHE A 530 4.64 -11.52 -10.90
C PHE A 530 3.41 -12.23 -10.34
N LEU A 531 3.29 -13.51 -10.66
CA LEU A 531 2.26 -14.38 -10.14
C LEU A 531 2.88 -15.30 -9.08
N ARG A 532 2.54 -15.02 -7.82
CA ARG A 532 2.78 -15.95 -6.72
C ARG A 532 1.98 -17.23 -6.90
N LEU A 533 2.56 -18.36 -6.52
CA LEU A 533 1.89 -19.66 -6.51
C LEU A 533 1.63 -20.11 -5.08
N GLY A 534 0.51 -20.81 -4.85
CA GLY A 534 0.21 -21.44 -3.57
C GLY A 534 0.96 -22.77 -3.42
N PRO A 535 1.43 -23.13 -2.22
CA PRO A 535 2.01 -24.45 -2.01
C PRO A 535 0.91 -25.52 -2.05
N ALA A 536 1.32 -26.77 -2.31
CA ALA A 536 0.42 -27.90 -2.23
C ALA A 536 -0.26 -27.99 -0.85
N PRO A 537 -1.56 -28.35 -0.77
CA PRO A 537 -2.42 -28.78 -1.87
C PRO A 537 -3.18 -27.64 -2.58
N LEU A 538 -2.87 -26.37 -2.32
CA LEU A 538 -3.55 -25.25 -2.96
C LEU A 538 -3.26 -25.21 -4.46
N ASP A 539 -4.26 -24.86 -5.24
CA ASP A 539 -4.06 -24.49 -6.65
C ASP A 539 -4.05 -22.95 -6.79
N THR A 540 -3.50 -22.45 -7.89
CA THR A 540 -3.45 -21.02 -8.18
C THR A 540 -4.31 -20.71 -9.40
N MET A 541 -5.19 -19.73 -9.28
CA MET A 541 -5.91 -19.15 -10.41
C MET A 541 -5.36 -17.76 -10.75
N CYS A 542 -5.41 -17.41 -12.03
CA CYS A 542 -5.06 -16.09 -12.53
C CYS A 542 -6.07 -15.63 -13.59
N HIS A 543 -6.47 -14.37 -13.50
CA HIS A 543 -7.35 -13.72 -14.47
C HIS A 543 -6.63 -12.51 -15.07
N LEU A 544 -6.29 -12.61 -16.35
CA LEU A 544 -5.66 -11.53 -17.10
C LEU A 544 -6.72 -10.82 -17.95
N ILE A 545 -6.81 -9.50 -17.82
CA ILE A 545 -7.73 -8.63 -18.56
C ILE A 545 -6.90 -7.76 -19.49
N TYR A 546 -7.36 -7.58 -20.72
CA TYR A 546 -6.76 -6.68 -21.70
C TYR A 546 -7.67 -5.45 -21.90
N PRO A 547 -7.72 -4.52 -20.93
CA PRO A 547 -8.50 -3.29 -21.07
C PRO A 547 -7.88 -2.38 -22.12
N ALA A 548 -8.69 -1.61 -22.84
CA ALA A 548 -8.19 -0.64 -23.83
C ALA A 548 -9.03 0.62 -23.85
N SER A 549 -8.43 1.77 -23.55
CA SER A 549 -9.08 3.08 -23.57
C SER A 549 -9.42 3.50 -25.01
N THR A 550 -8.54 3.19 -25.95
CA THR A 550 -8.74 3.38 -27.40
C THR A 550 -8.46 2.06 -28.14
N PRO A 551 -8.92 1.87 -29.39
CA PRO A 551 -8.54 0.71 -30.18
C PRO A 551 -7.01 0.49 -30.20
N TRP A 552 -6.57 -0.73 -29.92
CA TRP A 552 -5.15 -1.13 -29.87
C TRP A 552 -4.89 -2.36 -30.75
N HIS A 553 -3.79 -3.09 -30.52
CA HIS A 553 -3.53 -4.37 -31.18
C HIS A 553 -4.65 -5.37 -30.92
N GLN A 554 -5.15 -6.01 -31.97
CA GLN A 554 -6.32 -6.90 -31.91
C GLN A 554 -6.19 -8.02 -30.85
N ALA A 555 -4.97 -8.50 -30.58
CA ALA A 555 -4.72 -9.52 -29.58
C ALA A 555 -3.34 -9.34 -28.93
N SER A 556 -3.21 -9.86 -27.71
CA SER A 556 -1.99 -9.86 -26.92
C SER A 556 -0.98 -10.91 -27.41
N GLN A 557 0.30 -10.73 -27.05
CA GLN A 557 1.40 -11.68 -27.27
C GLN A 557 2.00 -12.01 -25.91
N THR A 558 1.25 -12.78 -25.12
CA THR A 558 1.52 -12.96 -23.70
C THR A 558 2.25 -14.27 -23.44
N SER A 559 3.39 -14.21 -22.76
CA SER A 559 4.11 -15.38 -22.28
C SER A 559 3.95 -15.57 -20.77
N LEU A 560 3.83 -16.83 -20.36
CA LEU A 560 3.77 -17.29 -18.97
C LEU A 560 5.00 -18.16 -18.70
N SER A 561 5.98 -17.63 -17.98
CA SER A 561 7.24 -18.34 -17.69
C SER A 561 7.27 -18.79 -16.24
N LEU A 562 7.19 -20.11 -16.03
CA LEU A 562 7.33 -20.77 -14.73
C LEU A 562 8.79 -20.82 -14.32
N HIS A 563 9.08 -20.35 -13.12
CA HIS A 563 10.39 -20.39 -12.48
C HIS A 563 10.33 -21.17 -11.17
N ASP A 564 11.46 -21.75 -10.78
CA ASP A 564 11.66 -22.20 -9.40
C ASP A 564 11.99 -21.02 -8.45
N GLY A 565 12.14 -21.30 -7.16
CA GLY A 565 12.42 -20.29 -6.14
C GLY A 565 13.72 -19.49 -6.38
N ASP A 566 14.72 -20.14 -6.99
CA ASP A 566 16.03 -19.54 -7.33
C ASP A 566 15.99 -18.76 -8.65
N GLY A 567 14.83 -18.69 -9.31
CA GLY A 567 14.63 -17.91 -10.52
C GLY A 567 15.09 -18.58 -11.80
N ARG A 568 15.35 -19.89 -11.79
CA ARG A 568 15.61 -20.65 -13.00
C ARG A 568 14.29 -20.95 -13.70
N GLU A 569 14.23 -20.65 -15.00
CA GLU A 569 13.08 -20.97 -15.83
C GLU A 569 12.94 -22.50 -16.00
N ILE A 570 11.75 -23.01 -15.71
CA ILE A 570 11.38 -24.42 -15.84
C ILE A 570 10.62 -24.66 -17.16
N ALA A 571 9.69 -23.76 -17.49
CA ALA A 571 8.87 -23.87 -18.69
C ALA A 571 8.21 -22.54 -19.05
N THR A 572 7.91 -22.36 -20.34
CA THR A 572 7.13 -21.24 -20.84
C THR A 572 5.89 -21.72 -21.60
N ARG A 573 4.80 -20.94 -21.52
CA ARG A 573 3.55 -21.11 -22.28
C ARG A 573 3.14 -19.79 -22.91
N GLU A 574 2.61 -19.85 -24.13
CA GLU A 574 2.06 -18.67 -24.81
C GLU A 574 0.54 -18.60 -24.61
N MET A 575 0.02 -17.38 -24.50
CA MET A 575 -1.39 -17.09 -24.34
C MET A 575 -1.77 -15.88 -25.18
N THR A 576 -2.96 -15.94 -25.79
CA THR A 576 -3.52 -14.84 -26.57
C THR A 576 -4.82 -14.37 -25.93
N ILE A 577 -4.89 -13.07 -25.67
CA ILE A 577 -6.06 -12.37 -25.14
C ILE A 577 -6.53 -11.36 -26.19
N PRO A 578 -7.79 -11.41 -26.65
CA PRO A 578 -8.33 -10.38 -27.54
C PRO A 578 -8.32 -9.01 -26.86
N CYS A 579 -8.13 -7.94 -27.63
CA CYS A 579 -8.27 -6.56 -27.15
C CYS A 579 -9.67 -6.36 -26.58
N GLY A 580 -9.75 -5.88 -25.34
CA GLY A 580 -11.01 -5.74 -24.60
C GLY A 580 -11.53 -7.05 -24.00
N GLY A 581 -10.83 -8.17 -24.16
CA GLY A 581 -11.19 -9.49 -23.60
C GLY A 581 -10.39 -9.86 -22.35
N SER A 582 -10.55 -11.10 -21.90
CA SER A 582 -9.84 -11.62 -20.72
C SER A 582 -9.61 -13.14 -20.78
N ARG A 583 -8.73 -13.64 -19.91
CA ARG A 583 -8.44 -15.09 -19.75
C ARG A 583 -8.34 -15.46 -18.29
N LEU A 584 -9.13 -16.43 -17.89
CA LEU A 584 -9.05 -17.11 -16.59
C LEU A 584 -8.40 -18.47 -16.79
N TRP A 585 -7.40 -18.81 -15.98
CA TRP A 585 -6.65 -20.06 -16.08
C TRP A 585 -6.13 -20.50 -14.71
N ARG A 586 -5.77 -21.79 -14.59
CA ARG A 586 -5.17 -22.37 -13.39
C ARG A 586 -3.77 -22.89 -13.63
N TYR A 587 -2.94 -22.79 -12.59
CA TYR A 587 -1.57 -23.30 -12.60
C TYR A 587 -1.54 -24.82 -12.88
N SER A 588 -2.38 -25.59 -12.19
CA SER A 588 -2.49 -27.04 -12.37
C SER A 588 -2.92 -27.49 -13.77
N GLU A 589 -3.67 -26.65 -14.49
CA GLU A 589 -4.17 -26.92 -15.84
C GLU A 589 -3.18 -26.47 -16.94
N THR A 590 -2.26 -25.55 -16.60
CA THR A 590 -1.35 -24.91 -17.56
C THR A 590 0.02 -25.58 -17.59
N PHE A 591 0.50 -26.07 -16.44
CA PHE A 591 1.78 -26.75 -16.27
C PHE A 591 1.57 -28.16 -15.74
N ASP A 592 2.22 -29.14 -16.37
CA ASP A 592 2.05 -30.54 -16.01
C ASP A 592 2.69 -30.85 -14.64
N GLU A 593 2.31 -31.99 -14.05
CA GLU A 593 2.78 -32.38 -12.73
C GLU A 593 4.32 -32.44 -12.62
N ALA A 594 5.03 -32.91 -13.65
CA ALA A 594 6.49 -33.01 -13.63
C ALA A 594 7.15 -31.62 -13.61
N GLN A 595 6.61 -30.67 -14.38
CA GLN A 595 7.05 -29.28 -14.36
C GLN A 595 6.80 -28.64 -12.99
N ARG A 596 5.62 -28.86 -12.40
CA ARG A 596 5.26 -28.31 -11.09
C ARG A 596 6.14 -28.88 -9.96
N GLN A 597 6.39 -30.19 -9.99
CA GLN A 597 7.32 -30.83 -9.04
C GLN A 597 8.76 -30.32 -9.19
N THR A 598 9.20 -30.05 -10.42
CA THR A 598 10.54 -29.48 -10.68
C THR A 598 10.65 -28.05 -10.18
N ALA A 599 9.60 -27.24 -10.31
CA ALA A 599 9.60 -25.84 -9.87
C ALA A 599 9.62 -25.70 -8.33
N GLY A 600 9.02 -26.65 -7.61
CA GLY A 600 9.03 -26.66 -6.14
C GLY A 600 8.02 -25.72 -5.49
N GLU A 601 8.10 -25.57 -4.16
CA GLU A 601 7.12 -24.84 -3.34
C GLU A 601 7.23 -23.31 -3.46
N ASP A 602 8.44 -22.77 -3.66
CA ASP A 602 8.68 -21.33 -3.84
C ASP A 602 8.61 -20.88 -5.31
N ALA A 603 8.01 -21.72 -6.16
CA ALA A 603 7.84 -21.43 -7.58
C ALA A 603 6.99 -20.18 -7.83
N TYR A 604 7.24 -19.53 -8.96
CA TYR A 604 6.46 -18.36 -9.39
C TYR A 604 6.36 -18.30 -10.90
N ILE A 605 5.40 -17.51 -11.41
CA ILE A 605 5.25 -17.27 -12.84
C ILE A 605 5.48 -15.79 -13.16
N ILE A 606 6.28 -15.52 -14.19
CA ILE A 606 6.38 -14.20 -14.80
C ILE A 606 5.43 -14.15 -15.98
N VAL A 607 4.49 -13.20 -15.94
CA VAL A 607 3.62 -12.87 -17.07
C VAL A 607 4.25 -11.71 -17.83
N ARG A 608 4.54 -11.88 -19.11
CA ARG A 608 5.16 -10.85 -19.94
C ARG A 608 4.39 -10.62 -21.23
N ASP A 609 4.23 -9.36 -21.59
CA ASP A 609 3.68 -8.95 -22.89
C ASP A 609 4.33 -7.63 -23.30
N THR A 610 4.89 -7.55 -24.51
CA THR A 610 5.53 -6.33 -25.01
C THR A 610 4.65 -5.55 -25.97
N SER A 611 3.49 -6.09 -26.33
CA SER A 611 2.52 -5.49 -27.25
C SER A 611 1.46 -4.67 -26.51
N CYS A 612 1.12 -5.05 -25.29
CA CYS A 612 0.06 -4.40 -24.53
C CYS A 612 0.28 -4.42 -23.02
N ARG A 613 -0.46 -3.55 -22.35
CA ARG A 613 -0.63 -3.52 -20.90
C ARG A 613 -1.85 -4.35 -20.51
N LEU A 614 -1.63 -5.40 -19.74
CA LEU A 614 -2.65 -6.23 -19.13
C LEU A 614 -2.87 -5.81 -17.68
N PHE A 615 -4.05 -6.13 -17.17
CA PHE A 615 -4.37 -6.03 -15.76
C PHE A 615 -4.62 -7.44 -15.21
N GLY A 616 -3.95 -7.81 -14.12
CA GLY A 616 -3.97 -9.17 -13.59
C GLY A 616 -4.65 -9.26 -12.23
N TYR A 617 -5.39 -10.35 -12.03
CA TYR A 617 -5.85 -10.82 -10.73
C TYR A 617 -5.33 -12.23 -10.48
N HIS A 618 -5.16 -12.58 -9.22
CA HIS A 618 -4.67 -13.88 -8.81
C HIS A 618 -5.31 -14.33 -7.51
N GLY A 619 -5.30 -15.64 -7.28
CA GLY A 619 -5.91 -16.22 -6.11
C GLY A 619 -5.47 -17.65 -5.87
N LEU A 620 -5.59 -18.08 -4.62
CA LEU A 620 -5.36 -19.47 -4.23
C LEU A 620 -6.72 -20.17 -4.05
N LEU A 621 -6.78 -21.42 -4.47
CA LEU A 621 -7.97 -22.26 -4.38
C LEU A 621 -7.69 -23.44 -3.46
N SER A 622 -8.56 -23.66 -2.48
CA SER A 622 -8.58 -24.86 -1.65
C SER A 622 -9.61 -25.86 -2.19
N GLU A 623 -9.36 -27.16 -1.96
CA GLU A 623 -10.33 -28.22 -2.26
C GLU A 623 -11.63 -28.09 -1.45
N SER A 624 -11.57 -27.44 -0.28
CA SER A 624 -12.73 -27.16 0.57
C SER A 624 -13.69 -26.11 0.00
N GLY A 625 -13.29 -25.40 -1.06
CA GLY A 625 -14.04 -24.29 -1.63
C GLY A 625 -13.63 -22.91 -1.11
N ALA A 626 -12.82 -22.82 -0.05
CA ALA A 626 -12.21 -21.56 0.36
C ALA A 626 -11.23 -21.06 -0.71
N PHE A 627 -11.15 -19.75 -0.87
CA PHE A 627 -10.28 -19.14 -1.86
C PHE A 627 -9.83 -17.75 -1.46
N SER A 628 -8.69 -17.35 -1.97
CA SER A 628 -8.23 -15.97 -1.92
C SER A 628 -8.31 -15.35 -3.31
N PHE A 629 -8.50 -14.03 -3.40
CA PHE A 629 -8.51 -13.34 -4.69
C PHE A 629 -8.21 -11.85 -4.54
N ASP A 630 -7.21 -11.38 -5.28
CA ASP A 630 -6.83 -9.97 -5.29
C ASP A 630 -6.15 -9.60 -6.60
N HIS A 631 -5.91 -8.32 -6.85
CA HIS A 631 -5.19 -7.86 -8.03
C HIS A 631 -3.67 -8.08 -7.90
N MET A 632 -3.00 -8.13 -9.04
CA MET A 632 -1.56 -8.38 -9.15
C MET A 632 -0.78 -7.07 -9.29
N PHE A 633 0.47 -7.12 -8.84
CA PHE A 633 1.44 -6.06 -9.11
C PHE A 633 2.31 -6.35 -10.33
N GLY A 634 2.62 -5.29 -11.07
CA GLY A 634 3.75 -5.27 -11.99
C GLY A 634 5.03 -4.73 -11.35
N PHE A 635 6.18 -5.07 -11.92
CA PHE A 635 7.51 -4.65 -11.46
C PHE A 635 8.32 -3.95 -12.54
#